data_AF-A0A157QLE9-F1
#
_entry.id   AF-A0A157QLE9-F1
#
_cell.length_a   1.000
_cell.length_b   1.000
_cell.length_c   1.000
_cell.angle_alpha   90.00
_cell.angle_beta   90.00
_cell.angle_gamma   90.00
#
_symmetry.space_group_name_H-M   'P 1'
#
loop_
_entity.id
_entity.type
_entity.pdbx_description
1 polymer ?
#
loop_
_entity_poly.entity_id
_entity_poly.type
_entity_poly.pdbx_seq_one_letter_code
_entity_poly.pdbx_strand_id
1 'polypeptide(L)'
;MKALKISLYCALGGAALFGLIGLLTGGGKMALGVMAAVPGLLLGLIAAPEFEPKAFRHAALYQTSCGAIAGFLVGGWLFSSLSTAAMAALIGGLLGWLAPMWIRHVQGP
;
A
#
# COMPACT_ATOMS: atom_id res chain seq x y z
N MET A 1 19.20 -8.45 2.34
CA MET A 1 18.93 -7.50 3.44
C MET A 1 18.62 -6.07 3.00
N LYS A 2 19.20 -5.54 1.90
CA LYS A 2 18.88 -4.18 1.41
C LYS A 2 17.39 -3.99 1.05
N ALA A 3 16.83 -4.91 0.25
CA ALA A 3 15.41 -4.93 -0.12
C ALA A 3 14.47 -4.81 1.10
N LEU A 4 14.77 -5.55 2.17
CA LEU A 4 13.94 -5.60 3.37
C LEU A 4 14.01 -4.32 4.20
N LYS A 5 15.18 -3.65 4.23
CA LYS A 5 15.32 -2.34 4.89
C LYS A 5 14.55 -1.26 4.13
N ILE A 6 14.63 -1.26 2.81
CA ILE A 6 13.96 -0.26 1.96
C ILE A 6 12.45 -0.45 1.98
N SER A 7 11.98 -1.69 1.91
CA SER A 7 10.57 -1.98 2.10
C SER A 7 10.08 -1.50 3.46
N LEU A 8 10.89 -1.63 4.52
CA LEU A 8 10.54 -1.15 5.86
C LEU A 8 10.44 0.38 5.92
N TYR A 9 11.39 1.10 5.32
CA TYR A 9 11.36 2.57 5.28
C TYR A 9 10.18 3.09 4.46
N CYS A 10 9.92 2.53 3.28
CA CYS A 10 8.78 2.94 2.46
C CYS A 10 7.45 2.59 3.14
N ALA A 11 7.36 1.41 3.76
CA ALA A 11 6.19 0.98 4.52
C ALA A 11 5.92 1.91 5.72
N LEU A 12 6.95 2.23 6.51
CA LEU A 12 6.84 3.16 7.64
C LEU A 12 6.49 4.57 7.19
N GLY A 13 7.11 5.05 6.10
CA GLY A 13 6.81 6.35 5.50
C GLY A 13 5.36 6.44 5.05
N GLY A 14 4.88 5.45 4.30
CA GLY A 14 3.50 5.39 3.84
C GLY A 14 2.49 5.25 5.00
N ALA A 15 2.80 4.41 5.98
CA ALA A 15 1.97 4.24 7.18
C ALA A 15 1.87 5.51 8.02
N ALA A 16 2.99 6.20 8.23
CA ALA A 16 3.02 7.46 8.95
C ALA A 16 2.24 8.55 8.21
N LEU A 17 2.43 8.66 6.90
CA LEU A 17 1.83 9.71 6.08
C LEU A 17 0.31 9.55 6.00
N PHE A 18 -0.18 8.35 5.64
CA PHE A 18 -1.63 8.09 5.63
C PHE A 18 -2.23 8.02 7.02
N GLY A 19 -1.50 7.52 8.02
CA GLY A 19 -1.96 7.50 9.41
C GLY A 19 -2.18 8.91 9.95
N LEU A 20 -1.26 9.84 9.66
CA LEU A 20 -1.40 11.24 10.03
C LEU A 20 -2.59 11.90 9.31
N ILE A 21 -2.76 11.64 8.01
CA ILE A 21 -3.92 12.11 7.24
C ILE A 21 -5.22 11.58 7.86
N GLY A 22 -5.31 10.30 8.17
CA GLY A 22 -6.47 9.68 8.81
C GLY A 22 -6.79 10.25 10.19
N LEU A 23 -5.75 10.63 10.95
CA LEU A 23 -5.92 11.23 12.28
C LEU A 23 -6.39 12.69 12.19
N LEU A 24 -5.85 13.46 11.25
CA LEU A 24 -6.24 14.85 10.98
C LEU A 24 -7.68 14.95 10.44
N THR A 25 -8.03 14.09 9.48
CA THR A 25 -9.36 14.08 8.84
C THR A 25 -10.42 13.39 9.70
N GLY A 26 -10.02 12.44 10.54
CA GLY A 26 -10.91 11.69 11.43
C GLY A 26 -11.29 12.40 12.73
N GLY A 27 -10.94 13.69 12.88
CA GLY A 27 -11.23 14.47 14.08
C GLY A 27 -10.44 13.99 15.32
N GLY A 28 -9.21 13.50 15.13
CA GLY A 28 -8.35 13.04 16.23
C GLY A 28 -8.66 11.63 16.76
N LYS A 29 -9.62 10.91 16.16
CA LYS A 29 -9.91 9.52 16.55
C LYS A 29 -8.75 8.62 16.14
N MET A 30 -8.03 8.07 17.13
CA MET A 30 -6.92 7.14 16.89
C MET A 30 -7.31 5.95 16.00
N ALA A 31 -8.54 5.45 16.11
CA ALA A 31 -9.04 4.37 15.26
C ALA A 31 -8.93 4.70 13.76
N LEU A 32 -9.32 5.91 13.34
CA LEU A 32 -9.26 6.33 11.94
C LEU A 32 -7.82 6.53 11.45
N GLY A 33 -6.93 7.00 12.33
CA GLY A 33 -5.50 7.08 12.04
C GLY A 33 -4.86 5.71 11.84
N VAL A 34 -5.12 4.75 12.73
CA VAL A 34 -4.63 3.36 12.59
C VAL A 34 -5.22 2.71 11.34
N MET A 35 -6.49 2.93 11.06
CA MET A 35 -7.17 2.40 9.88
C MET A 35 -6.58 2.95 8.57
N ALA A 36 -6.17 4.21 8.53
CA ALA A 36 -5.49 4.78 7.36
C ALA A 36 -4.01 4.35 7.26
N ALA A 37 -3.36 4.07 8.38
CA ALA A 37 -1.96 3.62 8.40
C ALA A 37 -1.78 2.24 7.73
N VAL A 38 -2.74 1.32 7.84
CA VAL A 38 -2.67 -0.02 7.23
C VAL A 38 -2.58 0.02 5.69
N PRO A 39 -3.50 0.68 4.96
CA PRO A 39 -3.37 0.83 3.51
C PRO A 39 -2.17 1.71 3.14
N GLY A 40 -1.81 2.71 3.96
CA GLY A 40 -0.58 3.48 3.78
C GLY A 40 0.69 2.63 3.83
N LEU A 41 0.75 1.67 4.74
CA LEU A 41 1.85 0.71 4.87
C LEU A 41 1.98 -0.14 3.60
N LEU A 42 0.85 -0.63 3.09
CA LEU A 42 0.81 -1.47 1.89
C LEU A 42 1.14 -0.66 0.62
N LEU A 43 0.70 0.58 0.51
CA LEU A 43 1.12 1.50 -0.54
C LEU A 43 2.63 1.79 -0.47
N GLY A 44 3.17 1.96 0.73
CA GLY A 44 4.61 2.08 0.96
C GLY A 44 5.38 0.84 0.51
N LEU A 45 4.85 -0.36 0.77
CA LEU A 45 5.43 -1.63 0.28
C LEU A 45 5.38 -1.71 -1.25
N ILE A 46 4.31 -1.26 -1.90
CA ILE A 46 4.19 -1.23 -3.37
C ILE A 46 5.20 -0.27 -4.00
N ALA A 47 5.55 0.82 -3.32
CA ALA A 47 6.55 1.79 -3.80
C ALA A 47 8.01 1.33 -3.64
N ALA A 48 8.29 0.42 -2.70
CA ALA A 48 9.66 -0.03 -2.40
C ALA A 48 10.45 -0.59 -3.59
N PRO A 49 9.88 -1.41 -4.50
CA PRO A 49 10.60 -1.94 -5.66
C PRO A 49 10.93 -0.89 -6.72
N GLU A 50 10.23 0.24 -6.73
CA GLU A 50 10.49 1.33 -7.69
C GLU A 50 11.65 2.21 -7.24
N PHE A 51 11.83 2.40 -5.92
CA PHE A 51 12.98 3.12 -5.38
C PHE A 51 14.29 2.33 -5.55
N GLU A 52 14.24 0.99 -5.47
CA GLU A 52 15.44 0.15 -5.64
C GLU A 52 15.15 -1.11 -6.48
N PRO A 53 14.97 -0.99 -7.81
CA PRO A 53 14.58 -2.10 -8.67
C PRO A 53 15.65 -3.20 -8.75
N LYS A 54 16.92 -2.86 -8.50
CA LYS A 54 18.05 -3.82 -8.47
C LYS A 54 17.99 -4.77 -7.27
N ALA A 55 17.21 -4.45 -6.24
CA ALA A 55 17.08 -5.27 -5.04
C ALA A 55 15.97 -6.34 -5.15
N PHE A 56 15.07 -6.22 -6.13
CA PHE A 56 13.91 -7.10 -6.31
C PHE A 56 13.95 -7.84 -7.64
N ARG A 57 14.10 -9.18 -7.58
CA ARG A 57 14.11 -10.04 -8.78
C ARG A 57 12.73 -10.15 -9.46
N HIS A 58 11.64 -10.02 -8.69
CA HIS A 58 10.26 -10.09 -9.18
C HIS A 58 9.39 -8.95 -8.60
N ALA A 59 9.71 -7.70 -8.95
CA ALA A 59 9.02 -6.51 -8.46
C ALA A 59 7.49 -6.55 -8.69
N ALA A 60 7.05 -6.97 -9.89
CA ALA A 60 5.63 -7.02 -10.24
C ALA A 60 4.83 -8.00 -9.36
N LEU A 61 5.38 -9.17 -9.01
CA LEU A 61 4.73 -10.15 -8.12
C LEU A 61 4.62 -9.63 -6.68
N TYR A 62 5.62 -8.87 -6.23
CA TYR A 62 5.61 -8.25 -4.91
C TYR A 62 4.57 -7.12 -4.82
N GLN A 63 4.50 -6.26 -5.83
CA GLN A 63 3.54 -5.16 -5.87
C GLN A 63 2.10 -5.65 -6.02
N THR A 64 1.86 -6.67 -6.85
CA THR A 64 0.53 -7.29 -6.99
C THR A 64 0.04 -7.94 -5.72
N SER A 65 0.89 -8.71 -5.03
CA SER A 65 0.50 -9.34 -3.76
C SER A 65 0.20 -8.30 -2.68
N CYS A 66 1.03 -7.27 -2.55
CA CYS A 66 0.77 -6.16 -1.61
C CYS A 66 -0.52 -5.40 -1.97
N GLY A 67 -0.74 -5.12 -3.25
CA GLY A 67 -1.94 -4.46 -3.74
C GLY A 67 -3.21 -5.29 -3.53
N ALA A 68 -3.15 -6.60 -3.75
CA ALA A 68 -4.27 -7.50 -3.54
C ALA A 68 -4.65 -7.58 -2.06
N ILE A 69 -3.66 -7.67 -1.17
CA ILE A 69 -3.88 -7.65 0.29
C ILE A 69 -4.50 -6.31 0.72
N ALA A 70 -4.00 -5.19 0.19
CA ALA A 70 -4.54 -3.87 0.48
C ALA A 70 -6.01 -3.74 0.05
N GLY A 71 -6.29 -4.14 -1.19
CA GLY A 71 -7.64 -4.15 -1.74
C GLY A 71 -8.60 -5.03 -0.94
N PHE A 72 -8.16 -6.23 -0.55
CA PHE A 72 -8.96 -7.15 0.27
C PHE A 72 -9.30 -6.54 1.63
N LEU A 73 -8.30 -5.97 2.33
CA LEU A 73 -8.50 -5.36 3.64
C LEU A 73 -9.44 -4.16 3.58
N VAL A 74 -9.27 -3.29 2.58
CA VAL A 74 -10.12 -2.11 2.38
C VAL A 74 -11.55 -2.52 2.00
N GLY A 75 -11.71 -3.44 1.05
CA GLY A 75 -13.03 -3.89 0.58
C GLY A 75 -13.80 -4.69 1.63
N GLY A 76 -13.10 -5.56 2.38
CA GLY A 76 -13.68 -6.26 3.53
C GLY A 76 -14.12 -5.31 4.62
N TRP A 77 -13.35 -4.24 4.86
CA TRP A 77 -13.67 -3.25 5.86
C TRP A 77 -14.87 -2.35 5.49
N LEU A 78 -14.92 -1.84 4.26
CA LEU A 78 -16.00 -0.94 3.84
C LEU A 78 -17.36 -1.62 3.67
N PHE A 79 -17.38 -2.85 3.15
CA PHE A 79 -18.62 -3.45 2.66
C PHE A 79 -19.02 -4.73 3.41
N SER A 80 -18.16 -5.25 4.29
CA SER A 80 -18.39 -6.47 5.11
C SER A 80 -18.86 -7.71 4.32
N SER A 81 -18.78 -7.68 2.99
CA SER A 81 -19.14 -8.76 2.09
C SER A 81 -17.88 -9.38 1.49
N LEU A 82 -17.84 -10.71 1.51
CA LEU A 82 -16.70 -11.46 0.96
C LEU A 82 -16.56 -11.20 -0.54
N SER A 83 -17.67 -11.07 -1.27
CA SER A 83 -17.68 -10.81 -2.71
C SER A 83 -17.06 -9.45 -3.03
N THR A 84 -17.38 -8.41 -2.25
CA THR A 84 -16.78 -7.07 -2.41
C THR A 84 -15.32 -7.05 -2.00
N ALA A 85 -14.94 -7.79 -0.95
CA ALA A 85 -13.54 -7.91 -0.54
C ALA A 85 -12.69 -8.62 -1.61
N ALA A 86 -13.19 -9.71 -2.18
CA ALA A 86 -12.52 -10.43 -3.26
C ALA A 86 -12.37 -9.56 -4.52
N MET A 87 -13.41 -8.79 -4.87
CA MET A 87 -13.35 -7.90 -6.03
C MET A 87 -12.40 -6.71 -5.80
N ALA A 88 -12.40 -6.14 -4.60
CA ALA A 88 -11.43 -5.13 -4.20
C ALA A 88 -10.00 -5.69 -4.18
N ALA A 89 -9.80 -6.96 -3.81
CA ALA A 89 -8.49 -7.62 -3.89
C ALA A 89 -8.02 -7.77 -5.35
N LEU A 90 -8.89 -8.13 -6.28
CA LEU A 90 -8.55 -8.19 -7.71
C LEU A 90 -8.19 -6.81 -8.24
N ILE A 91 -8.97 -5.78 -7.92
CA ILE A 91 -8.69 -4.39 -8.31
C ILE A 91 -7.37 -3.93 -7.69
N GLY A 92 -7.17 -4.14 -6.38
CA GLY A 92 -5.95 -3.79 -5.67
C GLY A 92 -4.72 -4.51 -6.23
N GLY A 93 -4.87 -5.78 -6.61
CA GLY A 93 -3.82 -6.55 -7.29
C GLY A 93 -3.50 -5.96 -8.66
N LEU A 94 -4.51 -5.66 -9.47
CA LEU A 94 -4.34 -4.99 -10.77
C LEU A 94 -3.64 -3.65 -10.61
N LEU A 95 -4.01 -2.89 -9.58
CA LEU A 95 -3.38 -1.64 -9.24
C LEU A 95 -1.92 -1.85 -8.86
N GLY A 96 -1.62 -2.83 -8.01
CA GLY A 96 -0.24 -3.24 -7.70
C GLY A 96 0.57 -3.63 -8.94
N TRP A 97 -0.03 -4.30 -9.93
CA TRP A 97 0.63 -4.63 -11.20
C TRP A 97 0.96 -3.37 -12.02
N LEU A 98 0.07 -2.39 -12.00
CA LEU A 98 0.21 -1.10 -12.67
C LEU A 98 1.12 -0.12 -11.92
N ALA A 99 1.63 -0.50 -10.74
CA ALA A 99 2.52 0.32 -9.94
C ALA A 99 3.72 0.90 -10.72
N PRO A 100 4.42 0.14 -11.58
CA PRO A 100 5.52 0.69 -12.37
C PRO A 100 5.08 1.79 -13.34
N MET A 101 3.81 1.82 -13.75
CA MET A 101 3.32 2.82 -14.69
C MET A 101 3.07 4.16 -14.01
N TRP A 102 2.52 4.20 -12.80
CA TRP A 102 2.25 5.47 -12.12
C TRP A 102 3.33 5.88 -11.11
N ILE A 103 4.02 4.95 -10.44
CA ILE A 103 5.03 5.30 -9.43
C ILE A 103 6.26 5.91 -10.09
N ARG A 104 6.60 5.51 -11.33
CA ARG A 104 7.66 6.16 -12.10
C ARG A 104 7.43 7.64 -12.40
N HIS A 105 6.18 8.08 -12.37
CA HIS A 105 5.83 9.50 -12.54
C HIS A 105 5.85 10.26 -11.21
N VAL A 106 5.89 9.55 -10.09
CA VAL A 106 6.12 10.13 -8.76
C VAL A 106 7.61 10.39 -8.63
N GLN A 107 8.04 11.54 -9.16
CA GLN A 107 9.39 12.05 -8.92
C GLN A 107 9.44 12.52 -7.46
N GLY A 108 10.20 11.79 -6.63
CA GLY A 108 10.65 12.33 -5.35
C GLY A 108 11.63 13.49 -5.60
N PRO A 109 11.70 14.48 -4.69
CA PRO A 109 12.72 15.52 -4.75
C PRO A 109 14.15 14.95 -4.69
#